data_AF-X0YBR7-F1
#
_entry.id   AF-X0YBR7-F1
#
_cell.length_a   1.000
_cell.length_b   1.000
_cell.length_c   1.000
_cell.angle_alpha   90.00
_cell.angle_beta   90.00
_cell.angle_gamma   90.00
#
_symmetry.space_group_name_H-M   'P 1'
#
loop_
_entity.id
_entity.type
_entity.pdbx_description
1 polymer ?
#
loop_
_entity_poly.entity_id
_entity_poly.type
_entity_poly.pdbx_seq_one_letter_code
_entity_poly.pdbx_strand_id
1 'polypeptide(L)'
;GSRIYGRYAAAPVIDPNTGEVLVDRDEMINNDQVRRILNAEIDEVTVRSPLTCELSHGICSKCYGIDLGRGNVVEVGSAVGIVAAQSIGEPGTQLTLRTFHTGGVAAVGDITTGLPRVEELFEARKTPKGEAVVTEIAGVAHVEQSDRYSDLRVVRVEHSEMIGEEYDLPPGWTITVEDGGEVKQGGTLASLEDATILAQNAGRVRIEQTDDKESEKVVVSYEVRQEEEYDIPSNS
;
A
#
# COMPACT_ATOMS: atom_id res chain seq x y z
N GLY A 1 -17.88 -17.24 -0.12
CA GLY A 1 -18.98 -17.68 0.76
C GLY A 1 -18.63 -17.65 2.23
N SER A 2 -17.79 -18.58 2.72
CA SER A 2 -17.54 -18.78 4.16
C SER A 2 -16.92 -17.59 4.90
N ARG A 3 -16.18 -16.71 4.22
CA ARG A 3 -15.46 -15.58 4.83
C ARG A 3 -16.36 -14.43 5.30
N ILE A 4 -17.53 -14.26 4.68
CA ILE A 4 -18.45 -13.13 4.95
C ILE A 4 -19.60 -13.51 5.88
N TYR A 5 -19.84 -14.79 6.09
CA TYR A 5 -20.91 -15.28 6.95
C TYR A 5 -20.76 -14.76 8.39
N GLY A 6 -21.85 -14.21 8.95
CA GLY A 6 -21.88 -13.72 10.33
C GLY A 6 -21.13 -12.41 10.55
N ARG A 7 -20.71 -11.72 9.48
CA ARG A 7 -20.14 -10.36 9.52
C ARG A 7 -21.19 -9.32 9.17
N TYR A 8 -20.96 -8.08 9.59
CA TYR A 8 -21.77 -6.94 9.20
C TYR A 8 -21.20 -6.25 7.96
N ALA A 9 -22.04 -5.85 7.02
CA ALA A 9 -21.64 -5.08 5.86
C ALA A 9 -21.20 -3.66 6.27
N ALA A 10 -20.03 -3.21 5.81
CA ALA A 10 -19.53 -1.86 6.07
C ALA A 10 -20.08 -0.84 5.06
N ALA A 11 -20.42 -1.29 3.86
CA ALA A 11 -21.02 -0.54 2.78
C ALA A 11 -22.17 -1.37 2.16
N PRO A 12 -23.18 -0.74 1.53
CA PRO A 12 -24.24 -1.48 0.86
C PRO A 12 -23.66 -2.31 -0.29
N VAL A 13 -24.11 -3.55 -0.40
CA VAL A 13 -23.73 -4.48 -1.46
C VAL A 13 -24.79 -4.43 -2.55
N ILE A 14 -24.40 -3.98 -3.74
CA ILE A 14 -25.31 -3.76 -4.87
C ILE A 14 -25.00 -4.80 -5.94
N ASP A 15 -26.03 -5.38 -6.53
CA ASP A 15 -25.89 -6.25 -7.69
C ASP A 15 -25.53 -5.40 -8.93
N PRO A 16 -24.39 -5.67 -9.60
CA PRO A 16 -23.94 -4.89 -10.75
C PRO A 16 -24.88 -5.03 -11.97
N ASN A 17 -25.65 -6.12 -12.06
CA ASN A 17 -26.51 -6.41 -13.21
C ASN A 17 -27.92 -5.82 -13.05
N THR A 18 -28.47 -5.90 -11.83
CA THR A 18 -29.86 -5.50 -11.56
C THR A 18 -29.97 -4.13 -10.88
N GLY A 19 -28.90 -3.65 -10.25
CA GLY A 19 -28.91 -2.45 -9.42
C GLY A 19 -29.66 -2.63 -8.10
N GLU A 20 -30.08 -3.85 -7.74
CA GLU A 20 -30.74 -4.13 -6.47
C GLU A 20 -29.73 -4.13 -5.31
N VAL A 21 -30.11 -3.57 -4.16
CA VAL A 21 -29.33 -3.68 -2.93
C VAL A 21 -29.55 -5.08 -2.33
N LEU A 22 -28.50 -5.90 -2.31
CA LEU A 22 -28.55 -7.26 -1.78
C LEU A 22 -28.42 -7.30 -0.26
N VAL A 23 -27.59 -6.42 0.30
CA VAL A 23 -27.34 -6.25 1.74
C VAL A 23 -27.11 -4.77 2.00
N ASP A 24 -27.82 -4.19 2.96
CA ASP A 24 -27.63 -2.78 3.32
C ASP A 24 -26.46 -2.59 4.30
N ARG A 25 -26.01 -1.35 4.45
CA ARG A 25 -24.97 -0.99 5.44
C ARG A 25 -25.42 -1.37 6.85
N ASP A 26 -24.49 -1.90 7.64
CA ASP A 26 -24.73 -2.33 9.02
C ASP A 26 -25.74 -3.50 9.16
N GLU A 27 -26.02 -4.21 8.08
CA GLU A 27 -26.80 -5.44 8.08
C GLU A 27 -25.89 -6.67 8.23
N MET A 28 -26.36 -7.68 9.00
CA MET A 28 -25.63 -8.93 9.21
C MET A 28 -25.82 -9.87 8.04
N ILE A 29 -24.71 -10.37 7.49
CA ILE A 29 -24.69 -11.28 6.35
C ILE A 29 -25.02 -12.72 6.80
N ASN A 30 -26.25 -13.15 6.50
CA ASN A 30 -26.75 -14.50 6.75
C ASN A 30 -26.54 -15.43 5.55
N ASN A 31 -26.77 -16.74 5.73
CA ASN A 31 -26.61 -17.74 4.65
C ASN A 31 -27.40 -17.40 3.39
N ASP A 32 -28.60 -16.83 3.51
CA ASP A 32 -29.41 -16.45 2.35
C ASP A 32 -28.80 -15.27 1.59
N GLN A 33 -28.28 -14.27 2.30
CA GLN A 33 -27.55 -13.15 1.68
C GLN A 33 -26.24 -13.60 1.05
N VAL A 34 -25.51 -14.53 1.67
CA VAL A 34 -24.32 -15.13 1.05
C VAL A 34 -24.67 -15.78 -0.29
N ARG A 35 -25.79 -16.50 -0.38
CA ARG A 35 -26.24 -17.10 -1.64
C ARG A 35 -26.60 -16.05 -2.68
N ARG A 36 -27.29 -14.98 -2.29
CA ARG A 36 -27.62 -13.85 -3.19
C ARG A 36 -26.36 -13.19 -3.76
N ILE A 37 -25.37 -12.91 -2.89
CA ILE A 37 -24.09 -12.32 -3.28
C ILE A 37 -23.32 -13.23 -4.25
N LEU A 38 -23.28 -14.54 -3.98
CA LEU A 38 -22.62 -15.50 -4.86
C LEU A 38 -23.31 -15.64 -6.22
N ASN A 39 -24.64 -15.60 -6.25
CA ASN A 39 -25.41 -15.67 -7.50
C ASN A 39 -25.28 -14.40 -8.34
N ALA A 40 -25.01 -13.26 -7.70
CA ALA A 40 -24.76 -11.99 -8.37
C ALA A 40 -23.31 -11.83 -8.88
N GLU A 41 -22.47 -12.87 -8.72
CA GLU A 41 -21.07 -12.90 -9.17
C GLU A 41 -20.22 -11.73 -8.62
N ILE A 42 -20.45 -11.36 -7.37
CA ILE A 42 -19.69 -10.31 -6.68
C ILE A 42 -18.42 -10.89 -6.04
N ASP A 43 -17.25 -10.44 -6.51
CA ASP A 43 -15.95 -10.91 -6.02
C ASP A 43 -15.52 -10.26 -4.70
N GLU A 44 -15.91 -9.00 -4.47
CA GLU A 44 -15.45 -8.20 -3.34
C GLU A 44 -16.62 -7.64 -2.53
N VAL A 45 -16.53 -7.78 -1.20
CA VAL A 45 -17.54 -7.28 -0.26
C VAL A 45 -16.84 -6.60 0.91
N THR A 46 -17.18 -5.34 1.17
CA THR A 46 -16.65 -4.60 2.31
C THR A 46 -17.42 -4.93 3.58
N VAL A 47 -16.74 -5.54 4.55
CA VAL A 47 -17.31 -5.92 5.86
C VAL A 47 -16.65 -5.16 7.00
N ARG A 48 -17.35 -5.03 8.13
CA ARG A 48 -16.76 -4.51 9.37
C ARG A 48 -15.76 -5.50 9.92
N SER A 49 -14.69 -4.97 10.52
CA SER A 49 -13.57 -5.75 11.04
C SER A 49 -13.19 -5.27 12.44
N PRO A 50 -12.69 -6.17 13.32
CA PRO A 50 -12.06 -5.76 14.59
C PRO A 50 -10.88 -4.80 14.39
N LEU A 51 -10.15 -4.91 13.26
CA LEU A 51 -8.98 -4.08 12.96
C LEU A 51 -9.33 -2.62 12.67
N THR A 52 -10.56 -2.35 12.24
CA THR A 52 -11.06 -1.01 11.90
C THR A 52 -12.05 -0.48 12.95
N CYS A 53 -12.07 -1.08 14.15
CA CYS A 53 -12.94 -0.65 15.23
C CYS A 53 -12.37 0.61 15.91
N GLU A 54 -13.20 1.65 16.08
CA GLU A 54 -12.81 2.93 16.68
C GLU A 54 -12.91 2.94 18.22
N LEU A 55 -13.32 1.83 18.85
CA LEU A 55 -13.35 1.75 20.31
C LEU A 55 -11.94 1.78 20.89
N SER A 56 -11.73 2.62 21.89
CA SER A 56 -10.43 2.77 22.57
C SER A 56 -10.03 1.53 23.37
N HIS A 57 -11.01 0.81 23.94
CA HIS A 57 -10.78 -0.44 24.66
C HIS A 57 -11.85 -1.48 24.32
N GLY A 58 -11.42 -2.60 23.75
CA GLY A 58 -12.31 -3.66 23.29
C GLY A 58 -12.79 -3.49 21.85
N ILE A 59 -13.76 -4.30 21.46
CA ILE A 59 -14.30 -4.35 20.09
C ILE A 59 -15.83 -4.28 20.20
N CYS A 60 -16.47 -3.51 19.31
CA CYS A 60 -17.92 -3.40 19.32
C CYS A 60 -18.56 -4.67 18.72
N SER A 61 -19.79 -4.99 19.14
CA SER A 61 -20.50 -6.19 18.70
C SER A 61 -20.63 -6.27 17.17
N LYS A 62 -20.84 -5.13 16.48
CA LYS A 62 -20.91 -5.07 15.01
C LYS A 62 -19.58 -5.35 14.30
N CYS A 63 -18.45 -4.89 14.83
CA CYS A 63 -17.13 -5.15 14.23
C CYS A 63 -16.68 -6.59 14.47
N TYR A 64 -17.14 -7.24 15.55
CA TYR A 64 -16.88 -8.66 15.79
C TYR A 64 -17.82 -9.55 14.98
N GLY A 65 -19.14 -9.30 15.05
CA GLY A 65 -20.17 -10.09 14.38
C GLY A 65 -20.66 -11.25 15.24
N ILE A 66 -20.69 -12.45 14.66
CA ILE A 66 -21.20 -13.67 15.29
C ILE A 66 -20.15 -14.34 16.20
N ASP A 67 -20.59 -14.87 17.33
CA ASP A 67 -19.82 -15.82 18.13
C ASP A 67 -19.90 -17.19 17.45
N LEU A 68 -18.77 -17.68 16.92
CA LEU A 68 -18.68 -18.97 16.23
C LEU A 68 -18.97 -20.18 17.14
N GLY A 69 -18.81 -20.04 18.45
CA GLY A 69 -19.12 -21.11 19.42
C GLY A 69 -20.61 -21.24 19.71
N ARG A 70 -21.36 -20.13 19.70
CA ARG A 70 -22.80 -20.10 20.01
C ARG A 70 -23.70 -19.96 18.80
N GLY A 71 -23.18 -19.46 17.68
CA GLY A 71 -23.96 -19.20 16.46
C GLY A 71 -24.90 -18.00 16.55
N ASN A 72 -24.73 -17.13 17.56
CA ASN A 72 -25.52 -15.90 17.74
C ASN A 72 -24.58 -14.68 17.73
N VAL A 73 -25.16 -13.48 17.59
CA VAL A 73 -24.41 -12.22 17.72
C VAL A 73 -23.69 -12.18 19.08
N VAL A 74 -22.45 -11.70 19.09
CA VAL A 74 -21.66 -11.64 20.33
C VAL A 74 -22.33 -10.75 21.38
N GLU A 75 -22.41 -11.27 22.61
CA GLU A 75 -22.96 -10.55 23.75
C GLU A 75 -21.97 -9.52 24.29
N VAL A 76 -22.49 -8.37 24.75
CA VAL A 76 -21.68 -7.33 25.38
C VAL A 76 -21.07 -7.88 26.67
N GLY A 77 -19.75 -7.72 26.82
CA GLY A 77 -18.99 -8.28 27.94
C GLY A 77 -18.30 -9.61 27.63
N SER A 78 -18.50 -10.17 26.43
CA SER A 78 -17.79 -11.38 25.99
C SER A 78 -16.28 -11.15 25.88
N ALA A 79 -15.49 -12.05 26.47
CA ALA A 79 -14.03 -12.01 26.44
C ALA A 79 -13.44 -12.52 25.11
N VAL A 80 -13.78 -11.85 24.00
CA VAL A 80 -13.42 -12.27 22.64
C VAL A 80 -11.90 -12.40 22.41
N GLY A 81 -11.09 -11.61 23.12
CA GLY A 81 -9.62 -11.69 23.05
C GLY A 81 -9.07 -12.99 23.63
N ILE A 82 -9.62 -13.48 24.74
CA ILE A 82 -9.19 -14.76 25.34
C ILE A 82 -9.59 -15.92 24.43
N VAL A 83 -10.81 -15.88 23.88
CA VAL A 83 -11.29 -16.90 22.94
C VAL A 83 -10.42 -16.93 21.68
N ALA A 84 -10.05 -15.77 21.13
CA ALA A 84 -9.17 -15.67 19.98
C ALA A 84 -7.76 -16.23 20.30
N ALA A 85 -7.19 -15.88 21.46
CA ALA A 85 -5.88 -16.38 21.87
C ALA A 85 -5.86 -17.91 22.00
N GLN A 86 -6.88 -18.51 22.61
CA GLN A 86 -7.01 -19.97 22.72
C GLN A 86 -7.19 -20.64 21.35
N SER A 87 -8.01 -20.04 20.49
CA SER A 87 -8.30 -20.56 19.14
C SER A 87 -7.06 -20.62 18.24
N ILE A 88 -6.03 -19.81 18.54
CA ILE A 88 -4.72 -19.87 17.86
C ILE A 88 -3.74 -20.75 18.65
N GLY A 89 -3.71 -20.62 19.98
CA GLY A 89 -2.74 -21.30 20.83
C GLY A 89 -2.90 -22.80 20.92
N GLU A 90 -4.13 -23.31 21.06
CA GLU A 90 -4.39 -24.76 21.18
C GLU A 90 -4.00 -25.54 19.91
N PRO A 91 -4.37 -25.10 18.68
CA PRO A 91 -3.85 -25.74 17.47
C PRO A 91 -2.33 -25.61 17.34
N GLY A 92 -1.74 -24.51 17.84
CA GLY A 92 -0.28 -24.29 17.84
C GLY A 92 0.48 -25.32 18.67
N THR A 93 0.02 -25.63 19.89
CA THR A 93 0.64 -26.68 20.73
C THR A 93 0.48 -28.06 20.09
N GLN A 94 -0.67 -28.32 19.46
CA GLN A 94 -0.93 -29.55 18.73
C GLN A 94 -0.02 -29.72 17.50
N LEU A 95 0.28 -28.62 16.79
CA LEU A 95 1.17 -28.64 15.64
C LEU A 95 2.58 -29.08 16.05
N THR A 96 3.09 -28.52 17.15
CA THR A 96 4.40 -28.88 17.71
C THR A 96 4.48 -30.37 18.07
N LEU A 97 3.44 -30.93 18.71
CA LEU A 97 3.41 -32.35 19.06
C LEU A 97 3.30 -33.27 17.84
N ARG A 98 2.54 -32.88 16.80
CA ARG A 98 2.40 -33.70 15.58
C ARG A 98 3.66 -33.73 14.73
N THR A 99 4.41 -32.63 14.64
CA THR A 99 5.65 -32.56 13.84
C THR A 99 6.71 -33.55 14.31
N PHE A 100 6.77 -33.88 15.61
CA PHE A 100 7.71 -34.90 16.13
C PHE A 100 7.34 -36.34 15.80
N HIS A 101 6.06 -36.64 15.54
CA HIS A 101 5.59 -38.01 15.29
C HIS A 101 5.53 -38.38 13.79
N THR A 102 5.38 -37.41 12.88
CA THR A 102 5.53 -37.61 11.42
C THR A 102 7.00 -37.55 10.98
N GLY A 103 7.86 -38.28 11.69
CA GLY A 103 9.30 -38.27 11.45
C GLY A 103 9.66 -38.52 9.99
N GLY A 104 10.46 -37.62 9.40
CA GLY A 104 11.35 -37.97 8.30
C GLY A 104 10.83 -37.88 6.87
N VAL A 105 9.86 -37.00 6.54
CA VAL A 105 9.69 -36.59 5.13
C VAL A 105 10.65 -35.46 4.79
N ALA A 106 11.88 -35.84 4.42
CA ALA A 106 12.90 -34.97 3.82
C ALA A 106 12.53 -34.47 2.40
N ALA A 107 11.23 -34.31 2.11
CA ALA A 107 10.69 -34.03 0.78
C ALA A 107 9.55 -33.00 0.78
N VAL A 108 9.47 -32.15 1.81
CA VAL A 108 8.80 -30.86 1.68
C VAL A 108 9.90 -29.82 1.85
N GLY A 109 10.48 -29.44 0.71
CA GLY A 109 11.54 -28.45 0.66
C GLY A 109 11.11 -27.16 1.36
N ASP A 110 12.03 -26.62 2.13
CA ASP A 110 12.08 -25.22 2.53
C ASP A 110 10.75 -24.62 3.01
N ILE A 111 10.29 -25.07 4.18
CA ILE A 111 9.24 -24.33 4.87
C ILE A 111 9.54 -24.24 6.35
N THR A 112 9.70 -23.01 6.78
CA THR A 112 9.08 -22.35 7.93
C THR A 112 7.67 -22.88 8.35
N THR A 113 7.26 -24.13 8.12
CA THR A 113 5.92 -24.68 8.44
C THR A 113 5.88 -25.26 9.83
N GLY A 114 5.72 -24.42 10.83
CA GLY A 114 5.46 -24.88 12.18
C GLY A 114 5.16 -23.71 13.10
N LEU A 115 5.20 -23.98 14.40
CA LEU A 115 5.14 -22.95 15.42
C LEU A 115 6.22 -21.86 15.27
N PRO A 116 7.49 -22.14 14.87
CA PRO A 116 8.52 -21.10 14.77
C PRO A 116 8.17 -19.94 13.84
N ARG A 117 7.46 -20.20 12.73
CA ARG A 117 7.03 -19.14 11.82
C ARG A 117 5.86 -18.34 12.35
N VAL A 118 4.95 -19.00 13.05
CA VAL A 118 3.86 -18.32 13.76
C VAL A 118 4.45 -17.38 14.81
N GLU A 119 5.45 -17.83 15.57
CA GLU A 119 6.20 -17.00 16.53
C GLU A 119 6.91 -15.83 15.84
N GLU A 120 7.66 -16.06 14.75
CA GLU A 120 8.32 -15.00 13.98
C GLU A 120 7.34 -13.90 13.52
N LEU A 121 6.16 -14.30 13.04
CA LEU A 121 5.11 -13.37 12.57
C LEU A 121 4.47 -12.59 13.73
N PHE A 122 4.20 -13.23 14.87
CA PHE A 122 3.60 -12.56 16.03
C PHE A 122 4.59 -11.69 16.82
N GLU A 123 5.88 -12.03 16.83
CA GLU A 123 6.94 -11.22 17.42
C GLU A 123 7.40 -10.08 16.51
N ALA A 124 6.90 -10.03 15.26
CA ALA A 124 7.29 -9.06 14.24
C ALA A 124 8.83 -8.91 14.15
N ARG A 125 9.55 -10.04 14.11
CA ARG A 125 11.01 -10.01 14.05
C ARG A 125 11.44 -9.26 12.79
N LYS A 126 12.23 -8.19 12.98
CA LYS A 126 12.65 -7.25 11.92
C LYS A 126 13.47 -7.87 10.79
N THR A 127 13.98 -9.09 10.96
CA THR A 127 14.88 -9.73 9.98
C THR A 127 14.48 -11.19 9.81
N PRO A 128 13.43 -11.48 9.03
CA PRO A 128 13.12 -12.85 8.66
C PRO A 128 14.32 -13.45 7.91
N LYS A 129 14.60 -14.73 8.13
CA LYS A 129 15.67 -15.40 7.39
C LYS A 129 15.34 -15.39 5.89
N GLY A 130 16.27 -14.95 5.05
CA GLY A 130 16.06 -14.84 3.60
C GLY A 130 15.25 -13.60 3.18
N GLU A 131 15.36 -12.49 3.92
CA GLU A 131 14.75 -11.23 3.53
C GLU A 131 15.13 -10.81 2.11
N ALA A 132 14.12 -10.48 1.31
CA ALA A 132 14.33 -9.91 -0.01
C ALA A 132 14.67 -8.43 0.13
N VAL A 133 15.71 -7.98 -0.57
CA VAL A 133 16.01 -6.55 -0.66
C VAL A 133 14.94 -5.89 -1.53
N VAL A 134 14.25 -4.90 -0.99
CA VAL A 134 13.23 -4.11 -1.68
C VAL A 134 13.79 -2.71 -1.92
N THR A 135 13.56 -2.18 -3.11
CA THR A 135 13.94 -0.80 -3.42
C THR A 135 12.90 0.20 -2.94
N GLU A 136 13.34 1.34 -2.41
CA GLU A 136 12.47 2.43 -1.97
C GLU A 136 12.08 3.37 -3.12
N ILE A 137 12.79 3.30 -4.25
CA ILE A 137 12.57 4.15 -5.41
C ILE A 137 11.96 3.36 -6.58
N ALA A 138 11.04 4.00 -7.31
CA ALA A 138 10.56 3.46 -8.57
C ALA A 138 11.62 3.72 -9.65
N GLY A 139 11.92 2.78 -10.54
CA GLY A 139 12.94 3.03 -11.55
C GLY A 139 13.27 1.82 -12.41
N VAL A 140 14.33 1.94 -13.20
CA VAL A 140 14.90 0.83 -13.97
C VAL A 140 16.04 0.22 -13.16
N ALA A 141 15.95 -1.09 -12.92
CA ALA A 141 16.97 -1.83 -12.20
C ALA A 141 18.03 -2.39 -13.16
N HIS A 142 19.29 -2.04 -12.91
CA HIS A 142 20.46 -2.57 -13.58
C HIS A 142 21.16 -3.55 -12.63
N VAL A 143 21.40 -4.77 -13.12
CA VAL A 143 22.06 -5.82 -12.33
C VAL A 143 23.49 -5.96 -12.82
N GLU A 144 24.44 -5.70 -11.94
CA GLU A 144 25.87 -5.73 -12.22
C GLU A 144 26.57 -6.73 -11.30
N GLN A 145 27.70 -7.27 -11.76
CA GLN A 145 28.55 -8.09 -10.92
C GLN A 145 29.45 -7.17 -10.09
N SER A 146 29.57 -7.41 -8.79
CA SER A 146 30.42 -6.58 -7.94
C SER A 146 31.88 -6.72 -8.36
N ASP A 147 32.54 -5.58 -8.59
CA ASP A 147 33.99 -5.54 -8.85
C ASP A 147 34.83 -6.00 -7.65
N ARG A 148 34.25 -5.95 -6.44
CA ARG A 148 34.95 -6.28 -5.19
C ARG A 148 34.83 -7.77 -4.81
N TYR A 149 33.72 -8.41 -5.13
CA TYR A 149 33.44 -9.79 -4.75
C TYR A 149 32.68 -10.50 -5.89
N SER A 150 33.26 -11.57 -6.44
CA SER A 150 32.67 -12.34 -7.55
C SER A 150 31.27 -12.89 -7.25
N ASP A 151 30.99 -13.08 -5.97
CA ASP A 151 29.81 -13.76 -5.46
C ASP A 151 28.71 -12.75 -5.05
N LEU A 152 28.93 -11.45 -5.23
CA LEU A 152 27.92 -10.42 -4.96
C LEU A 152 27.41 -9.83 -6.28
N ARG A 153 26.10 -9.62 -6.33
CA ARG A 153 25.45 -8.83 -7.38
C ARG A 153 25.09 -7.48 -6.80
N VAL A 154 25.39 -6.42 -7.52
CA VAL A 154 24.94 -5.07 -7.19
C VAL A 154 23.73 -4.77 -8.06
N VAL A 155 22.65 -4.32 -7.45
CA VAL A 155 21.48 -3.83 -8.19
C VAL A 155 21.43 -2.32 -8.02
N ARG A 156 21.58 -1.60 -9.13
CA ARG A 156 21.49 -0.15 -9.21
C ARG A 156 20.12 0.21 -9.79
N VAL A 157 19.30 0.92 -9.04
CA VAL A 157 17.98 1.38 -9.48
C VAL A 157 18.10 2.86 -9.84
N GLU A 158 17.75 3.20 -11.07
CA GLU A 158 17.76 4.58 -11.57
C GLU A 158 16.34 5.06 -11.84
N HIS A 159 15.99 6.20 -11.25
CA HIS A 159 14.78 6.95 -11.57
C HIS A 159 15.16 8.26 -12.24
N SER A 160 14.53 8.56 -13.38
CA SER A 160 14.60 9.88 -14.00
C SER A 160 13.20 10.34 -14.35
N GLU A 161 12.84 11.52 -13.85
CA GLU A 161 11.59 12.20 -14.17
C GLU A 161 11.88 13.65 -14.58
N MET A 162 11.19 14.10 -15.63
CA MET A 162 11.16 15.51 -16.02
C MET A 162 10.01 16.20 -15.28
N ILE A 163 10.35 17.08 -14.34
CA ILE A 163 9.39 17.87 -13.58
C ILE A 163 9.26 19.23 -14.23
N GLY A 164 8.03 19.68 -14.49
CA GLY A 164 7.71 21.04 -14.89
C GLY A 164 7.24 21.84 -13.69
N GLU A 165 8.00 22.86 -13.29
CA GLU A 165 7.54 23.86 -12.33
C GLU A 165 6.81 24.98 -13.08
N GLU A 166 5.55 25.20 -12.69
CA GLU A 166 4.71 26.25 -13.29
C GLU A 166 4.76 27.54 -12.47
N TYR A 167 4.95 28.66 -13.17
CA TYR A 167 4.94 30.01 -12.63
C TYR A 167 3.86 30.81 -13.35
N ASP A 168 2.78 31.13 -12.66
CA ASP A 168 1.71 31.99 -13.18
C ASP A 168 2.15 33.46 -13.12
N LEU A 169 2.12 34.15 -14.26
CA LEU A 169 2.44 35.57 -14.36
C LEU A 169 1.15 36.39 -14.51
N PRO A 170 0.82 37.25 -13.53
CA PRO A 170 -0.28 38.19 -13.65
C PRO A 170 -0.07 39.20 -14.80
N PRO A 171 -1.14 39.80 -15.33
CA PRO A 171 -1.04 40.84 -16.35
C PRO A 171 -0.18 42.03 -15.88
N GLY A 172 0.76 42.46 -16.72
CA GLY A 172 1.66 43.60 -16.47
C GLY A 172 3.10 43.22 -16.10
N TRP A 173 3.38 41.94 -15.84
CA TRP A 173 4.74 41.46 -15.62
C TRP A 173 5.53 41.38 -16.94
N THR A 174 6.79 41.81 -16.92
CA THR A 174 7.68 41.70 -18.08
C THR A 174 8.53 40.44 -17.95
N ILE A 175 8.39 39.51 -18.90
CA ILE A 175 9.20 38.28 -18.96
C ILE A 175 10.63 38.65 -19.39
N THR A 176 11.62 38.17 -18.64
CA THR A 176 13.05 38.44 -18.89
C THR A 176 13.74 37.27 -19.62
N VAL A 177 13.10 36.10 -19.64
CA VAL A 177 13.62 34.85 -20.22
C VAL A 177 13.04 34.58 -21.61
N GLU A 178 13.81 33.90 -22.45
CA GLU A 178 13.37 33.50 -23.80
C GLU A 178 12.72 32.11 -23.78
N ASP A 179 11.69 31.90 -24.62
CA ASP A 179 11.07 30.59 -24.80
C ASP A 179 12.06 29.57 -25.38
N GLY A 180 12.20 28.43 -24.72
CA GLY A 180 13.17 27.39 -25.03
C GLY A 180 14.59 27.63 -24.49
N GLY A 181 14.82 28.75 -23.79
CA GLY A 181 16.10 29.09 -23.15
C GLY A 181 16.37 28.29 -21.87
N GLU A 182 17.61 28.34 -21.39
CA GLU A 182 18.01 27.74 -20.11
C GLU A 182 18.12 28.81 -19.01
N VAL A 183 17.55 28.51 -17.85
CA VAL A 183 17.63 29.37 -16.66
C VAL A 183 18.40 28.66 -15.56
N LYS A 184 19.20 29.41 -14.81
CA LYS A 184 19.90 28.90 -13.61
C LYS A 184 18.98 29.01 -12.40
N GLN A 185 19.24 28.19 -11.38
CA GLN A 185 18.61 28.36 -10.07
C GLN A 185 18.83 29.79 -9.55
N GLY A 186 17.75 30.44 -9.13
CA GLY A 186 17.71 31.84 -8.73
C GLY A 186 17.72 32.85 -9.88
N GLY A 187 17.62 32.40 -11.14
CA GLY A 187 17.54 33.28 -12.31
C GLY A 187 16.18 33.99 -12.38
N THR A 188 16.17 35.25 -12.81
CA THR A 188 14.95 36.06 -12.94
C THR A 188 14.11 35.59 -14.13
N LEU A 189 12.91 35.09 -13.86
CA LEU A 189 11.92 34.69 -14.88
C LEU A 189 11.13 35.90 -15.40
N ALA A 190 10.63 36.73 -14.49
CA ALA A 190 9.88 37.93 -14.80
C ALA A 190 10.09 39.02 -13.74
N SER A 191 9.88 40.28 -14.13
CA SER A 191 10.01 41.44 -13.23
C SER A 191 8.85 42.43 -13.40
N LEU A 192 8.45 43.04 -12.28
CA LEU A 192 7.49 44.14 -12.20
C LEU A 192 7.97 45.13 -11.13
N GLU A 193 8.46 46.30 -11.57
CA GLU A 193 8.98 47.36 -10.68
C GLU A 193 10.03 46.83 -9.69
N ASP A 194 9.69 46.70 -8.41
CA ASP A 194 10.56 46.20 -7.33
C ASP A 194 10.39 44.69 -7.04
N ALA A 195 9.45 44.02 -7.70
CA ALA A 195 9.17 42.59 -7.51
C ALA A 195 9.75 41.74 -8.65
N THR A 196 10.41 40.63 -8.29
CA THR A 196 10.97 39.66 -9.25
C THR A 196 10.51 38.24 -8.92
N ILE A 197 10.22 37.47 -9.96
CA ILE A 197 9.96 36.03 -9.84
C ILE A 197 11.25 35.32 -10.25
N LEU A 198 11.78 34.49 -9.34
CA LEU A 198 13.02 33.76 -9.54
C LEU A 198 12.70 32.27 -9.76
N ALA A 199 13.47 31.62 -10.64
CA ALA A 199 13.41 30.19 -10.83
C ALA A 199 13.94 29.45 -9.59
N GLN A 200 13.18 28.52 -9.03
CA GLN A 200 13.62 27.71 -7.89
C GLN A 200 14.68 26.69 -8.31
N ASN A 201 14.59 26.17 -9.54
CA ASN A 201 15.50 25.18 -10.09
C ASN A 201 16.09 25.62 -11.44
N ALA A 202 17.27 25.08 -11.76
CA ALA A 202 17.87 25.28 -13.08
C ALA A 202 17.19 24.35 -14.10
N GLY A 203 16.76 24.88 -15.24
CA GLY A 203 15.98 24.10 -16.19
C GLY A 203 15.73 24.83 -17.50
N ARG A 204 14.98 24.18 -18.37
CA ARG A 204 14.58 24.73 -19.66
C ARG A 204 13.23 25.42 -19.53
N VAL A 205 13.17 26.65 -20.01
CA VAL A 205 11.99 27.51 -19.94
C VAL A 205 11.07 27.23 -21.14
N ARG A 206 9.78 27.10 -20.88
CA ARG A 206 8.71 27.05 -21.88
C ARG A 206 7.64 28.05 -21.50
N ILE A 207 7.26 28.92 -22.43
CA ILE A 207 6.23 29.93 -22.20
C ILE A 207 4.92 29.45 -22.83
N GLU A 208 3.85 29.41 -22.04
CA GLU A 208 2.51 29.04 -22.48
C GLU A 208 1.55 30.22 -22.28
N GLN A 209 0.65 30.44 -23.26
CA GLN A 209 -0.44 31.40 -23.12
C GLN A 209 -1.65 30.71 -22.52
N THR A 210 -2.22 31.30 -21.47
CA THR A 210 -3.47 30.80 -20.86
C THR A 210 -4.67 31.18 -21.75
N ASP A 211 -5.71 30.35 -21.78
CA ASP A 211 -6.92 30.54 -22.59
C ASP A 211 -7.62 31.91 -22.35
N ASP A 212 -7.39 32.53 -21.19
CA ASP A 212 -7.96 33.82 -20.79
C ASP A 212 -7.25 35.06 -21.37
N LYS A 213 -6.30 34.92 -22.31
CA LYS A 213 -5.63 35.99 -23.10
C LYS A 213 -4.94 37.13 -22.33
N GLU A 214 -5.02 37.17 -21.00
CA GLU A 214 -4.41 38.22 -20.16
C GLU A 214 -3.28 37.72 -19.26
N SER A 215 -3.15 36.40 -19.04
CA SER A 215 -2.10 35.81 -18.19
C SER A 215 -1.19 34.85 -18.96
N GLU A 216 0.12 35.00 -18.75
CA GLU A 216 1.15 34.14 -19.32
C GLU A 216 1.65 33.16 -18.24
N LYS A 217 1.94 31.92 -18.64
CA LYS A 217 2.48 30.89 -17.75
C LYS A 217 3.89 30.55 -18.20
N VAL A 218 4.82 30.53 -17.26
CA VAL A 218 6.20 30.10 -17.52
C VAL A 218 6.41 28.75 -16.84
N VAL A 219 6.75 27.73 -17.62
CA VAL A 219 7.07 26.39 -17.13
C VAL A 219 8.57 26.20 -17.20
N VAL A 220 9.20 25.90 -16.07
CA VAL A 220 10.62 25.54 -16.00
C VAL A 220 10.70 24.02 -15.84
N SER A 221 11.13 23.33 -16.91
CA SER A 221 11.32 21.88 -16.90
C SER A 221 12.75 21.52 -16.52
N TYR A 222 12.91 20.65 -15.54
CA TYR A 222 14.20 20.11 -15.12
C TYR A 222 14.12 18.60 -14.86
N GLU A 223 15.25 17.92 -15.02
CA GLU A 223 15.34 16.47 -14.79
C GLU A 223 15.76 16.21 -13.34
N VAL A 224 14.96 15.44 -12.62
CA VAL A 224 15.32 14.88 -11.32
C VAL A 224 15.80 13.46 -11.53
N ARG A 225 17.06 13.20 -11.17
CA ARG A 225 17.63 11.85 -11.15
C ARG A 225 17.82 11.39 -9.72
N GLN A 226 17.32 10.20 -9.42
CA GLN A 226 17.59 9.49 -8.18
C GLN A 226 18.22 8.15 -8.51
N GLU A 227 19.19 7.76 -7.69
CA GLU A 227 19.92 6.52 -7.87
C GLU A 227 20.16 5.89 -6.50
N GLU A 228 19.86 4.60 -6.40
CA GLU A 228 20.20 3.80 -5.22
C GLU A 228 20.85 2.48 -5.63
N GLU A 229 21.87 2.08 -4.86
CA GLU A 229 22.61 0.84 -5.04
C GLU A 229 22.32 -0.13 -3.89
N TYR A 230 22.06 -1.38 -4.24
CA TYR A 230 21.77 -2.45 -3.29
C TYR A 230 22.71 -3.63 -3.52
N ASP A 231 23.41 -4.05 -2.47
CA ASP A 231 24.19 -5.27 -2.48
C ASP A 231 23.27 -6.47 -2.23
N ILE A 232 23.12 -7.34 -3.24
CA ILE A 232 22.36 -8.58 -3.12
C ILE A 232 23.35 -9.73 -2.93
N PRO A 233 23.34 -10.41 -1.76
CA PRO A 233 24.11 -11.62 -1.58
C PRO A 233 23.62 -12.68 -2.57
N SER A 234 24.54 -13.41 -3.20
CA SER A 234 24.16 -14.60 -3.97
C SER A 234 23.69 -15.67 -3.00
N ASN A 235 22.40 -15.66 -2.69
CA ASN A 235 21.78 -16.79 -2.01
C ASN A 235 21.84 -17.98 -2.97
N SER A 236 22.84 -18.84 -2.74
CA SER A 236 22.93 -20.22 -3.24
C SER A 236 22.31 -21.14 -2.20
#